data_AF-A0A8J3GML1-F1
#
_entry.id   AF-A0A8J3GML1-F1
#
_cell.length_a   1.000
_cell.length_b   1.000
_cell.length_c   1.000
_cell.angle_alpha   90.00
_cell.angle_beta   90.00
_cell.angle_gamma   90.00
#
_symmetry.space_group_name_H-M   'P 1'
#
loop_
_entity.id
_entity.type
_entity.pdbx_description
1 polymer ?
#
loop_
_entity_poly.entity_id
_entity_poly.type
_entity_poly.pdbx_seq_one_letter_code
_entity_poly.pdbx_strand_id
1 'polypeptide(L)'
;MWIRIRGLSVVLLLLTITGCADLAGSPSPSPSPAEWLLERITTLDGVISADASPSDEYLTVSIARDADDPTVLAVARSAAAWADEANWPGSVTLTRASTGLDPETDMTPLSPWTQDIYPGDPAEIEADLTLVLALEKLPDVASAHISAEGWPSVQLTSLDTFASTFRTLSALPQFAKGAAYSYVGELPTLHVVHIPERMSTEAIEAVIRIAVENPEAEVELQSLTSEGNRWPELWVAHLTEEQRARVDAQLRDPALADADPEGYSIPFQLSVLGPNGPELSWGTFGDVPDTSS
;
A
#
# COMPACT_ATOMS: atom_id res chain seq x y z
N MET A 1 40.08 -64.36 -5.94
CA MET A 1 41.24 -63.44 -6.00
C MET A 1 40.94 -62.33 -5.00
N TRP A 2 41.27 -62.49 -3.71
CA TRP A 2 42.55 -62.09 -3.06
C TRP A 2 42.61 -60.55 -2.96
N ILE A 3 42.66 -59.85 -1.82
CA ILE A 3 43.31 -60.10 -0.51
C ILE A 3 42.71 -59.15 0.56
N ARG A 4 42.61 -59.63 1.81
CA ARG A 4 42.52 -58.83 3.05
C ARG A 4 43.87 -58.16 3.35
N ILE A 5 43.91 -56.90 3.75
CA ILE A 5 45.03 -56.37 4.55
C ILE A 5 44.49 -55.70 5.82
N ARG A 6 44.89 -56.28 6.96
CA ARG A 6 44.91 -55.67 8.28
C ARG A 6 46.27 -54.99 8.48
N GLY A 7 46.28 -53.87 9.19
CA GLY A 7 47.42 -53.26 9.89
C GLY A 7 46.91 -51.93 10.44
N LEU A 8 46.69 -51.69 11.74
CA LEU A 8 47.48 -51.86 12.98
C LEU A 8 48.75 -50.99 13.03
N SER A 9 48.63 -49.84 13.71
CA SER A 9 49.62 -49.14 14.58
C SER A 9 48.92 -47.84 15.04
N VAL A 10 48.27 -47.76 16.21
CA VAL A 10 48.81 -47.44 17.55
C VAL A 10 49.89 -46.37 17.53
N VAL A 11 49.55 -45.13 17.93
CA VAL A 11 50.30 -44.35 18.94
C VAL A 11 49.30 -43.53 19.76
N LEU A 12 49.21 -43.87 21.04
CA LEU A 12 48.65 -43.09 22.12
C LEU A 12 49.66 -41.99 22.47
N LEU A 13 49.27 -40.72 22.49
CA LEU A 13 49.99 -39.71 23.26
C LEU A 13 48.98 -38.79 23.97
N LEU A 14 48.85 -39.02 25.28
CA LEU A 14 48.36 -38.03 26.23
C LEU A 14 49.27 -36.80 26.15
N LEU A 15 48.67 -35.62 26.00
CA LEU A 15 49.27 -34.37 26.44
C LEU A 15 48.18 -33.55 27.12
N THR A 16 48.14 -33.71 28.45
CA THR A 16 47.52 -32.77 29.39
C THR A 16 48.17 -31.41 29.20
N ILE A 17 47.45 -30.49 28.57
CA ILE A 17 47.75 -29.06 28.67
C ILE A 17 46.72 -28.48 29.64
N THR A 18 47.05 -28.61 30.92
CA THR A 18 46.60 -27.69 31.97
C THR A 18 47.31 -26.37 31.68
N GLY A 19 46.79 -25.65 30.69
CA GLY A 19 47.23 -24.31 30.32
C GLY A 19 46.12 -23.35 30.69
N CYS A 20 46.42 -22.38 31.54
CA CYS A 20 45.58 -21.23 31.81
C CYS A 20 45.21 -20.59 30.47
N ALA A 21 44.03 -20.90 29.95
CA ALA A 21 43.40 -20.03 28.98
C ALA A 21 42.77 -18.93 29.82
N ASP A 22 43.42 -17.77 29.79
CA ASP A 22 42.77 -16.50 30.03
C ASP A 22 41.34 -16.57 29.50
N LEU A 23 40.38 -16.21 30.36
CA LEU A 23 39.05 -15.78 29.97
C LEU A 23 39.21 -14.47 29.17
N ALA A 24 39.86 -14.55 28.00
CA ALA A 24 39.74 -13.57 26.96
C ALA A 24 38.29 -13.71 26.50
N GLY A 25 37.44 -12.82 27.04
CA GLY A 25 36.06 -12.67 26.61
C GLY A 25 36.06 -12.73 25.10
N SER A 26 35.36 -13.71 24.53
CA SER A 26 35.10 -13.72 23.10
C SER A 26 34.57 -12.33 22.77
N PRO A 27 35.18 -11.59 21.81
CA PRO A 27 34.61 -10.31 21.40
C PRO A 27 33.15 -10.59 21.07
N SER A 28 32.24 -9.88 21.74
CA SER A 28 30.82 -9.96 21.40
C SER A 28 30.72 -9.79 19.89
N PRO A 29 30.04 -10.70 19.16
CA PRO A 29 29.91 -10.55 17.73
C PRO A 29 29.34 -9.14 17.46
N SER A 30 29.93 -8.43 16.51
CA SER A 30 29.38 -7.15 16.06
C SER A 30 27.90 -7.38 15.70
N PRO A 31 26.99 -6.49 16.11
CA PRO A 31 25.58 -6.64 15.82
C PRO A 31 25.38 -6.75 14.31
N SER A 32 24.41 -7.57 13.90
CA SER A 32 23.95 -7.58 12.50
C SER A 32 23.42 -6.18 12.11
N PRO A 33 23.38 -5.83 10.81
CA PRO A 33 22.80 -4.57 10.37
C PRO A 33 21.39 -4.31 10.92
N ALA A 34 20.55 -5.35 11.00
CA ALA A 34 19.21 -5.28 11.58
C ALA A 34 19.24 -4.92 13.08
N GLU A 35 20.05 -5.62 13.88
CA GLU A 35 20.17 -5.36 15.32
C GLU A 35 20.72 -3.95 15.59
N TRP A 36 21.71 -3.51 14.81
CA TRP A 36 22.27 -2.17 14.92
C TRP A 36 21.24 -1.07 14.59
N LEU A 37 20.43 -1.27 13.55
CA LEU A 37 19.37 -0.34 13.18
C LEU A 37 18.29 -0.27 14.26
N LEU A 38 17.81 -1.42 14.73
CA LEU A 38 16.78 -1.50 15.76
C LEU A 38 17.24 -0.83 17.06
N GLU A 39 18.46 -1.09 17.51
CA GLU A 39 19.02 -0.47 18.72
C GLU A 39 19.02 1.05 18.64
N ARG A 40 19.30 1.62 17.47
CA ARG A 40 19.31 3.08 17.27
C ARG A 40 17.92 3.66 17.11
N ILE A 41 17.11 3.08 16.23
CA ILE A 41 15.76 3.59 15.91
C ILE A 41 14.86 3.59 17.14
N THR A 42 14.93 2.55 17.97
CA THR A 42 14.12 2.46 19.20
C THR A 42 14.47 3.50 20.27
N THR A 43 15.61 4.19 20.14
CA THR A 43 16.01 5.29 21.05
C THR A 43 15.57 6.67 20.57
N LEU A 44 15.03 6.77 19.34
CA LEU A 44 14.55 8.03 18.79
C LEU A 44 13.27 8.48 19.51
N ASP A 45 13.17 9.79 19.74
CA ASP A 45 11.96 10.40 20.26
C ASP A 45 10.79 10.19 19.28
N GLY A 46 9.59 9.96 19.82
CA GLY A 46 8.40 9.66 19.03
C GLY A 46 8.32 8.24 18.43
N VAL A 47 9.31 7.37 18.59
CA VAL A 47 9.23 5.95 18.19
C VAL A 47 8.66 5.10 19.34
N ILE A 48 7.64 4.27 19.06
CA ILE A 48 7.06 3.35 20.06
C ILE A 48 7.54 1.91 19.90
N SER A 49 7.81 1.49 18.66
CA SER A 49 8.38 0.18 18.34
C SER A 49 9.11 0.26 17.01
N ALA A 50 10.07 -0.63 16.83
CA ALA A 50 10.64 -0.93 15.53
C ALA A 50 10.80 -2.43 15.42
N ASP A 51 10.39 -2.97 14.29
CA ASP A 51 10.33 -4.40 14.04
C ASP A 51 10.99 -4.69 12.69
N ALA A 52 12.02 -5.52 12.69
CA ALA A 52 12.71 -5.94 11.48
C ALA A 52 12.38 -7.41 11.18
N SER A 53 12.09 -7.70 9.91
CA SER A 53 12.11 -9.05 9.35
C SER A 53 13.31 -9.17 8.41
N PRO A 54 14.47 -9.67 8.89
CA PRO A 54 15.66 -9.78 8.04
C PRO A 54 15.49 -10.79 6.89
N SER A 55 14.61 -11.79 7.03
CA SER A 55 14.31 -12.74 5.96
C SER A 55 13.49 -12.13 4.83
N ASP A 56 12.67 -11.14 5.15
CA ASP A 56 11.79 -10.46 4.20
C ASP A 56 12.36 -9.09 3.79
N GLU A 57 13.57 -8.77 4.24
CA GLU A 57 14.27 -7.51 3.96
C GLU A 57 13.37 -6.28 4.21
N TYR A 58 12.72 -6.25 5.37
CA TYR A 58 11.75 -5.21 5.71
C TYR A 58 11.91 -4.74 7.16
N LEU A 59 11.83 -3.43 7.39
CA LEU A 59 11.85 -2.84 8.73
C LEU A 59 10.69 -1.84 8.86
N THR A 60 9.81 -2.06 9.85
CA THR A 60 8.75 -1.12 10.21
C THR A 60 9.13 -0.33 11.44
N VAL A 61 8.94 0.99 11.38
CA VAL A 61 9.09 1.90 12.52
C VAL A 61 7.72 2.48 12.87
N SER A 62 7.22 2.11 14.05
CA SER A 62 5.94 2.63 14.55
C SER A 62 6.16 3.95 15.29
N ILE A 63 5.49 5.00 14.81
CA ILE A 63 5.55 6.35 15.35
C ILE A 63 4.37 6.57 16.30
N ALA A 64 4.65 7.18 17.45
CA ALA A 64 3.66 7.55 18.44
C ALA A 64 2.55 8.40 17.83
N ARG A 65 1.30 8.14 18.25
CA ARG A 65 0.10 8.81 17.73
C ARG A 65 0.08 10.32 18.01
N ASP A 66 0.81 10.78 19.01
CA ASP A 66 0.91 12.18 19.43
C ASP A 66 2.25 12.83 19.03
N ALA A 67 3.13 12.12 18.32
CA ALA A 67 4.35 12.72 17.79
C ALA A 67 4.00 13.85 16.80
N ASP A 68 4.63 15.01 16.97
CA ASP A 68 4.42 16.15 16.07
C ASP A 68 5.18 15.97 14.74
N ASP A 69 4.75 16.69 13.69
CA ASP A 69 5.36 16.58 12.35
C ASP A 69 6.90 16.73 12.37
N PRO A 70 7.50 17.71 13.09
CA PRO A 70 8.95 17.84 13.17
C PRO A 70 9.65 16.60 13.75
N THR A 71 9.06 15.95 14.75
CA THR A 71 9.57 14.69 15.31
C THR A 71 9.51 13.58 14.28
N VAL A 72 8.39 13.42 13.57
CA VAL A 72 8.25 12.39 12.52
C VAL A 72 9.29 12.57 11.42
N LEU A 73 9.47 13.80 10.93
CA LEU A 73 10.47 14.13 9.91
C LEU A 73 11.91 13.86 10.40
N ALA A 74 12.20 14.14 11.68
CA ALA A 74 13.51 13.85 12.27
C ALA A 74 13.78 12.35 12.39
N VAL A 75 12.76 11.55 12.74
CA VAL A 75 12.85 10.09 12.77
C VAL A 75 13.10 9.55 11.36
N ALA A 76 12.32 9.98 10.38
CA ALA A 76 12.47 9.54 8.99
C ALA A 76 13.89 9.80 8.47
N ARG A 77 14.41 11.02 8.66
CA ARG A 77 15.77 11.39 8.25
C ARG A 77 16.84 10.54 8.92
N SER A 78 16.70 10.29 10.23
CA SER A 78 17.68 9.51 10.99
C SER A 78 17.65 8.04 10.60
N ALA A 79 16.46 7.46 10.50
CA ALA A 79 16.27 6.06 10.13
C ALA A 79 16.76 5.78 8.70
N ALA A 80 16.45 6.65 7.73
CA ALA A 80 16.93 6.52 6.36
C ALA A 80 18.45 6.63 6.26
N ALA A 81 19.06 7.62 6.94
CA ALA A 81 20.51 7.79 6.97
C ALA A 81 21.23 6.59 7.62
N TRP A 82 20.66 6.04 8.69
CA TRP A 82 21.21 4.85 9.33
C TRP A 82 21.02 3.60 8.49
N ALA A 83 19.90 3.45 7.78
CA ALA A 83 19.68 2.34 6.86
C ALA A 83 20.74 2.33 5.74
N ASP A 84 21.05 3.50 5.18
CA ASP A 84 22.14 3.68 4.21
C ASP A 84 23.51 3.35 4.83
N GLU A 85 23.83 3.89 6.02
CA GLU A 85 25.08 3.61 6.74
C GLU A 85 25.28 2.11 7.01
N ALA A 86 24.20 1.41 7.39
CA ALA A 86 24.20 -0.02 7.66
C ALA A 86 24.23 -0.88 6.39
N ASN A 87 24.12 -0.28 5.20
CA ASN A 87 23.89 -0.96 3.93
C ASN A 87 22.70 -1.94 4.03
N TRP A 88 21.58 -1.44 4.56
CA TRP A 88 20.35 -2.22 4.69
C TRP A 88 19.92 -2.71 3.30
N PRO A 89 19.73 -4.03 3.10
CA PRO A 89 19.36 -4.57 1.79
C PRO A 89 17.89 -4.34 1.44
N GLY A 90 17.07 -4.02 2.45
CA GLY A 90 15.63 -4.00 2.38
C GLY A 90 14.99 -2.63 2.36
N SER A 91 13.69 -2.57 2.60
CA SER A 91 12.99 -1.29 2.81
C SER A 91 12.85 -0.94 4.28
N VAL A 92 12.71 0.36 4.55
CA VAL A 92 12.35 0.90 5.85
C VAL A 92 11.09 1.74 5.69
N THR A 93 10.09 1.47 6.52
CA THR A 93 8.78 2.09 6.44
C THR A 93 8.41 2.67 7.79
N LEU A 94 7.98 3.94 7.82
CA LEU A 94 7.35 4.53 9.00
C LEU A 94 5.85 4.28 8.94
N THR A 95 5.24 4.00 10.08
CA THR A 95 3.79 3.92 10.21
C THR A 95 3.32 4.68 11.44
N ARG A 96 2.23 5.43 11.33
CA ARG A 96 1.58 6.07 12.48
C ARG A 96 0.87 5.01 13.30
N ALA A 97 1.09 5.00 14.61
CA ALA A 97 0.38 4.11 15.51
C ALA A 97 -1.13 4.37 15.44
N SER A 98 -1.90 3.32 15.15
CA SER A 98 -3.35 3.36 15.24
C SER A 98 -3.81 3.35 16.71
N THR A 99 -5.06 3.75 16.95
CA THR A 99 -5.72 3.46 18.24
C THR A 99 -5.76 1.96 18.39
N GLY A 100 -5.13 1.35 19.41
CA GLY A 100 -4.99 -0.11 19.51
C GLY A 100 -6.27 -0.92 19.25
N LEU A 101 -6.12 -2.23 18.97
CA LEU A 101 -7.17 -3.18 18.55
C LEU A 101 -8.60 -2.72 18.83
N ASP A 102 -9.41 -2.62 17.78
CA ASP A 102 -10.84 -2.44 17.93
C ASP A 102 -11.41 -3.70 18.62
N PRO A 103 -11.88 -3.58 19.88
CA PRO A 103 -12.33 -4.74 20.65
C PRO A 103 -13.63 -5.34 20.10
N GLU A 104 -14.31 -4.66 19.16
CA GLU A 104 -15.54 -5.17 18.55
C GLU A 104 -15.29 -5.99 17.28
N THR A 105 -14.21 -5.71 16.55
CA THR A 105 -13.94 -6.34 15.24
C THR A 105 -12.74 -7.29 15.25
N ASP A 106 -11.92 -7.31 16.32
CA ASP A 106 -10.65 -8.05 16.38
C ASP A 106 -9.71 -7.74 15.18
N MET A 107 -9.97 -6.65 14.45
CA MET A 107 -9.18 -6.19 13.33
C MET A 107 -8.10 -5.23 13.81
N THR A 108 -6.90 -5.34 13.22
CA THR A 108 -5.88 -4.30 13.38
C THR A 108 -6.40 -3.01 12.77
N PRO A 109 -6.58 -1.95 13.56
CA PRO A 109 -7.09 -0.69 13.06
C PRO A 109 -6.10 -0.09 12.08
N LEU A 110 -6.63 0.50 11.01
CA LEU A 110 -5.86 1.12 9.95
C LEU A 110 -4.89 2.17 10.52
N SER A 111 -3.63 2.09 10.13
CA SER A 111 -2.67 3.15 10.41
C SER A 111 -3.09 4.43 9.69
N PRO A 112 -3.13 5.59 10.39
CA PRO A 112 -3.46 6.88 9.75
C PRO A 112 -2.60 7.21 8.54
N TRP A 113 -1.34 6.77 8.57
CA TRP A 113 -0.49 6.76 7.39
C TRP A 113 0.64 5.76 7.51
N THR A 114 1.19 5.39 6.36
CA THR A 114 2.39 4.57 6.21
C THR A 114 3.24 5.17 5.10
N GLN A 115 4.55 5.26 5.27
CA GLN A 115 5.45 5.87 4.29
C GLN A 115 6.77 5.10 4.21
N ASP A 116 7.16 4.71 3.00
CA ASP A 116 8.49 4.17 2.74
C ASP A 116 9.52 5.31 2.78
N ILE A 117 10.62 5.11 3.49
CA ILE A 117 11.70 6.10 3.65
C ILE A 117 13.06 5.58 3.22
N TYR A 118 13.13 4.32 2.82
CA TYR A 118 14.33 3.71 2.27
C TYR A 118 13.93 2.45 1.49
N PRO A 119 14.58 2.16 0.34
CA PRO A 119 15.46 3.08 -0.39
C PRO A 119 14.67 4.24 -1.00
N GLY A 120 15.32 5.39 -1.22
CA GLY A 120 14.67 6.54 -1.87
C GLY A 120 15.52 7.80 -1.83
N ASP A 121 15.13 8.80 -2.62
CA ASP A 121 15.74 10.13 -2.56
C ASP A 121 15.26 10.89 -1.30
N PRO A 122 16.17 11.42 -0.46
CA PRO A 122 15.77 12.08 0.78
C PRO A 122 14.83 13.28 0.59
N ALA A 123 14.93 14.01 -0.52
CA ALA A 123 14.07 15.17 -0.77
C ALA A 123 12.66 14.73 -1.21
N GLU A 124 12.55 13.66 -2.01
CA GLU A 124 11.27 13.04 -2.35
C GLU A 124 10.58 12.46 -1.12
N ILE A 125 11.32 11.70 -0.29
CA ILE A 125 10.81 11.16 0.98
C ILE A 125 10.29 12.27 1.90
N GLU A 126 11.04 13.38 2.05
CA GLU A 126 10.61 14.49 2.91
C GLU A 126 9.34 15.17 2.36
N ALA A 127 9.22 15.31 1.03
CA ALA A 127 8.03 15.86 0.38
C ALA A 127 6.80 14.95 0.53
N ASP A 128 6.97 13.64 0.34
CA ASP A 128 5.92 12.64 0.48
C ASP A 128 5.45 12.50 1.93
N LEU A 129 6.39 12.46 2.87
CA LEU A 129 6.08 12.42 4.29
C LEU A 129 5.34 13.69 4.74
N THR A 130 5.75 14.86 4.24
CA THR A 130 5.03 16.12 4.51
C THR A 130 3.60 16.07 3.96
N LEU A 131 3.39 15.48 2.79
CA LEU A 131 2.07 15.31 2.21
C LEU A 131 1.21 14.37 3.05
N VAL A 132 1.66 13.16 3.40
CA VAL A 132 0.84 12.22 4.19
C VAL A 132 0.49 12.78 5.58
N LEU A 133 1.40 13.53 6.21
CA LEU A 133 1.12 14.25 7.47
C LEU A 133 0.08 15.36 7.30
N ALA A 134 0.01 16.00 6.13
CA ALA A 134 -1.05 16.95 5.81
C ALA A 134 -2.39 16.24 5.54
N LEU A 135 -2.37 15.08 4.88
CA LEU A 135 -3.56 14.27 4.61
C LEU A 135 -4.17 13.70 5.88
N GLU A 136 -3.36 13.26 6.86
CA GLU A 136 -3.82 12.79 8.18
C GLU A 136 -4.74 13.81 8.89
N LYS A 137 -4.57 15.11 8.61
CA LYS A 137 -5.33 16.19 9.24
C LYS A 137 -6.68 16.45 8.57
N LEU A 138 -6.97 15.80 7.45
CA LEU A 138 -8.24 15.92 6.75
C LEU A 138 -9.28 15.03 7.43
N PRO A 139 -10.49 15.54 7.72
CA PRO A 139 -11.47 14.83 8.55
C PRO A 139 -11.98 13.52 7.94
N ASP A 140 -11.97 13.41 6.61
CA ASP A 140 -12.50 12.25 5.90
C ASP A 140 -11.41 11.27 5.43
N VAL A 141 -10.13 11.53 5.73
CA VAL A 141 -9.03 10.62 5.39
C VAL A 141 -8.77 9.68 6.56
N ALA A 142 -9.05 8.38 6.38
CA ALA A 142 -8.75 7.35 7.36
C ALA A 142 -7.29 6.93 7.32
N SER A 143 -6.73 6.82 6.11
CA SER A 143 -5.38 6.32 5.90
C SER A 143 -4.79 6.87 4.61
N ALA A 144 -3.51 7.22 4.64
CA ALA A 144 -2.76 7.65 3.46
C ALA A 144 -1.42 6.91 3.34
N HIS A 145 -1.03 6.56 2.12
CA HIS A 145 0.26 5.94 1.83
C HIS A 145 0.77 6.43 0.49
N ILE A 146 2.08 6.65 0.38
CA ILE A 146 2.77 6.82 -0.90
C ILE A 146 3.79 5.70 -0.99
N SER A 147 3.67 4.86 -2.01
CA SER A 147 4.60 3.75 -2.22
C SER A 147 6.00 4.28 -2.55
N ALA A 148 7.02 3.43 -2.41
CA ALA A 148 8.38 3.76 -2.86
C ALA A 148 8.48 4.20 -4.34
N GLU A 149 7.51 3.86 -5.19
CA GLU A 149 7.44 4.30 -6.59
C GLU A 149 6.71 5.64 -6.78
N GLY A 150 6.30 6.28 -5.69
CA GLY A 150 5.60 7.56 -5.68
C GLY A 150 4.12 7.44 -6.07
N TRP A 151 3.49 6.29 -5.86
CA TRP A 151 2.06 6.08 -6.15
C TRP A 151 1.22 6.29 -4.89
N PRO A 152 0.37 7.35 -4.81
CA PRO A 152 -0.46 7.59 -3.65
C PRO A 152 -1.63 6.60 -3.55
N SER A 153 -1.99 6.25 -2.32
CA SER A 153 -3.19 5.50 -1.95
C SER A 153 -3.87 6.17 -0.78
N VAL A 154 -5.15 6.51 -0.92
CA VAL A 154 -5.93 7.24 0.09
C VAL A 154 -7.22 6.50 0.40
N GLN A 155 -7.46 6.24 1.67
CA GLN A 155 -8.68 5.61 2.16
C GLN A 155 -9.55 6.66 2.84
N LEU A 156 -10.81 6.76 2.43
CA LEU A 156 -11.77 7.77 2.88
C LEU A 156 -12.89 7.15 3.72
N THR A 157 -13.35 7.85 4.76
CA THR A 157 -14.41 7.39 5.67
C THR A 157 -15.82 7.78 5.24
N SER A 158 -15.97 8.54 4.15
CA SER A 158 -17.25 9.12 3.75
C SER A 158 -17.45 9.04 2.24
N LEU A 159 -18.49 8.32 1.81
CA LEU A 159 -18.92 8.30 0.41
C LEU A 159 -19.46 9.66 -0.04
N ASP A 160 -20.15 10.39 0.85
CA ASP A 160 -20.79 11.68 0.52
C ASP A 160 -19.76 12.76 0.14
N THR A 161 -18.58 12.74 0.77
CA THR A 161 -17.52 13.72 0.50
C THR A 161 -16.49 13.22 -0.50
N PHE A 162 -16.55 11.94 -0.88
CA PHE A 162 -15.55 11.26 -1.71
C PHE A 162 -15.22 12.03 -2.99
N ALA A 163 -16.23 12.45 -3.76
CA ALA A 163 -16.01 13.20 -5.01
C ALA A 163 -15.31 14.55 -4.79
N SER A 164 -15.66 15.27 -3.71
CA SER A 164 -15.03 16.56 -3.39
C SER A 164 -13.59 16.40 -2.89
N THR A 165 -13.33 15.35 -2.11
CA THR A 165 -11.99 15.00 -1.64
C THR A 165 -11.12 14.54 -2.81
N PHE A 166 -11.62 13.64 -3.66
CA PHE A 166 -10.96 13.22 -4.90
C PHE A 166 -10.52 14.43 -5.72
N ARG A 167 -11.41 15.36 -6.03
CA ARG A 167 -11.09 16.57 -6.82
C ARG A 167 -9.99 17.42 -6.19
N THR A 168 -9.97 17.51 -4.86
CA THR A 168 -8.96 18.28 -4.13
C THR A 168 -7.61 17.58 -4.20
N LEU A 169 -7.57 16.27 -4.00
CA LEU A 169 -6.36 15.47 -3.97
C LEU A 169 -5.75 15.29 -5.37
N SER A 170 -6.57 14.99 -6.38
CA SER A 170 -6.11 14.78 -7.76
C SER A 170 -5.50 16.03 -8.39
N ALA A 171 -5.76 17.22 -7.83
CA ALA A 171 -5.15 18.48 -8.25
C ALA A 171 -3.76 18.73 -7.63
N LEU A 172 -3.31 17.89 -6.68
CA LEU A 172 -2.00 18.04 -6.05
C LEU A 172 -0.88 17.49 -6.94
N PRO A 173 0.33 18.10 -6.93
CA PRO A 173 1.45 17.67 -7.78
C PRO A 173 1.82 16.19 -7.63
N GLN A 174 1.76 15.64 -6.42
CA GLN A 174 2.08 14.24 -6.13
C GLN A 174 1.07 13.25 -6.72
N PHE A 175 -0.15 13.71 -7.02
CA PHE A 175 -1.22 12.91 -7.62
C PHE A 175 -1.28 13.08 -9.14
N ALA A 176 -0.36 13.83 -9.75
CA ALA A 176 -0.37 14.14 -11.18
C ALA A 176 -0.23 12.90 -12.08
N LYS A 177 0.37 11.82 -11.57
CA LYS A 177 0.49 10.52 -12.26
C LYS A 177 -0.69 9.58 -11.98
N GLY A 178 -1.61 9.98 -11.10
CA GLY A 178 -2.69 9.14 -10.60
C GLY A 178 -2.51 8.72 -9.15
N ALA A 179 -3.49 7.97 -8.66
CA ALA A 179 -3.54 7.42 -7.30
C ALA A 179 -4.63 6.35 -7.18
N ALA A 180 -4.57 5.58 -6.10
CA ALA A 180 -5.68 4.73 -5.66
C ALA A 180 -6.50 5.45 -4.57
N TYR A 181 -7.82 5.32 -4.64
CA TYR A 181 -8.76 5.82 -3.65
C TYR A 181 -9.70 4.70 -3.25
N SER A 182 -9.99 4.54 -1.97
CA SER A 182 -10.99 3.59 -1.51
C SER A 182 -11.86 4.15 -0.40
N TYR A 183 -13.06 3.60 -0.27
CA TYR A 183 -13.94 3.87 0.85
C TYR A 183 -13.73 2.81 1.93
N VAL A 184 -13.56 3.25 3.16
CA VAL A 184 -13.52 2.41 4.35
C VAL A 184 -14.74 2.67 5.20
N GLY A 185 -15.54 1.63 5.37
CA GLY A 185 -16.73 1.60 6.20
C GLY A 185 -17.08 0.16 6.53
N GLU A 186 -18.28 -0.07 7.09
CA GLU A 186 -18.74 -1.43 7.42
C GLU A 186 -18.75 -2.36 6.20
N LEU A 187 -19.03 -1.80 5.03
CA LEU A 187 -18.91 -2.46 3.73
C LEU A 187 -18.00 -1.60 2.84
N PRO A 188 -16.75 -2.02 2.54
CA PRO A 188 -15.84 -1.27 1.67
C PRO A 188 -16.26 -1.44 0.21
N THR A 189 -17.21 -0.63 -0.23
CA THR A 189 -17.91 -0.80 -1.50
C THR A 189 -17.32 -0.01 -2.67
N LEU A 190 -16.31 0.83 -2.46
CA LEU A 190 -15.73 1.65 -3.53
C LEU A 190 -14.20 1.55 -3.54
N HIS A 191 -13.66 1.16 -4.69
CA HIS A 191 -12.23 1.24 -5.01
C HIS A 191 -12.04 1.88 -6.38
N VAL A 192 -11.13 2.84 -6.48
CA VAL A 192 -10.87 3.62 -7.69
C VAL A 192 -9.38 3.78 -7.89
N VAL A 193 -8.84 3.19 -8.95
CA VAL A 193 -7.53 3.51 -9.50
C VAL A 193 -7.70 4.60 -10.55
N HIS A 194 -7.26 5.81 -10.24
CA HIS A 194 -7.29 6.94 -11.16
C HIS A 194 -5.96 7.10 -11.88
N ILE A 195 -6.01 7.14 -13.21
CA ILE A 195 -4.87 7.47 -14.08
C ILE A 195 -5.32 8.63 -14.97
N PRO A 196 -4.83 9.85 -14.75
CA PRO A 196 -5.29 11.04 -15.47
C PRO A 196 -5.19 10.93 -16.99
N GLU A 197 -4.21 10.18 -17.50
CA GLU A 197 -4.05 9.95 -18.94
C GLU A 197 -5.15 9.08 -19.53
N ARG A 198 -5.86 8.29 -18.71
CA ARG A 198 -6.81 7.25 -19.16
C ARG A 198 -8.22 7.44 -18.62
N MET A 199 -8.40 8.24 -17.58
CA MET A 199 -9.68 8.53 -16.96
C MET A 199 -9.78 10.01 -16.62
N SER A 200 -10.75 10.70 -17.23
CA SER A 200 -11.08 12.08 -16.92
C SER A 200 -11.64 12.22 -15.49
N THR A 201 -11.52 13.41 -14.92
CA THR A 201 -12.05 13.69 -13.58
C THR A 201 -13.57 13.50 -13.55
N GLU A 202 -14.26 13.90 -14.61
CA GLU A 202 -15.71 13.78 -14.78
C GLU A 202 -16.15 12.30 -14.83
N ALA A 203 -15.37 11.43 -15.48
CA ALA A 203 -15.64 10.00 -15.50
C ALA A 203 -15.47 9.36 -14.12
N ILE A 204 -14.43 9.74 -13.37
CA ILE A 204 -14.24 9.29 -11.99
C ILE A 204 -15.39 9.77 -11.10
N GLU A 205 -15.81 11.02 -11.22
CA GLU A 205 -16.97 11.54 -10.48
C GLU A 205 -18.27 10.79 -10.82
N ALA A 206 -18.44 10.34 -12.07
CA ALA A 206 -19.57 9.49 -12.47
C ALA A 206 -19.50 8.10 -11.81
N VAL A 207 -18.31 7.50 -11.68
CA VAL A 207 -18.09 6.24 -10.95
C VAL A 207 -18.42 6.41 -9.47
N ILE A 208 -17.90 7.47 -8.83
CA ILE A 208 -18.17 7.76 -7.42
C ILE A 208 -19.67 7.96 -7.19
N ARG A 209 -20.38 8.65 -8.09
CA ARG A 209 -21.83 8.83 -8.01
C ARG A 209 -22.58 7.50 -8.01
N ILE A 210 -22.12 6.50 -8.78
CA ILE A 210 -22.75 5.16 -8.77
C ILE A 210 -22.66 4.54 -7.37
N ALA A 211 -21.51 4.62 -6.71
CA ALA A 211 -21.34 4.11 -5.34
C ALA A 211 -22.22 4.86 -4.32
N VAL A 212 -22.32 6.18 -4.44
CA VAL A 212 -23.19 7.01 -3.57
C VAL A 212 -24.66 6.65 -3.74
N GLU A 213 -25.12 6.47 -4.98
CA GLU A 213 -26.52 6.13 -5.29
C GLU A 213 -26.86 4.66 -5.00
N ASN A 214 -25.86 3.80 -4.86
CA ASN A 214 -25.99 2.36 -4.64
C ASN A 214 -25.00 1.89 -3.55
N PRO A 215 -25.17 2.29 -2.29
CA PRO A 215 -24.17 2.07 -1.24
C PRO A 215 -23.92 0.59 -0.89
N GLU A 216 -24.82 -0.31 -1.28
CA GLU A 216 -24.67 -1.77 -1.12
C GLU A 216 -23.97 -2.44 -2.31
N ALA A 217 -23.82 -1.74 -3.43
CA ALA A 217 -23.15 -2.26 -4.62
C ALA A 217 -21.65 -2.13 -4.47
N GLU A 218 -20.91 -3.16 -4.87
CA GLU A 218 -19.46 -3.12 -4.94
C GLU A 218 -19.04 -2.47 -6.26
N VAL A 219 -18.26 -1.40 -6.20
CA VAL A 219 -17.83 -0.56 -7.32
C VAL A 219 -16.30 -0.54 -7.35
N GLU A 220 -15.73 -1.20 -8.35
CA GLU A 220 -14.28 -1.27 -8.53
C GLU A 220 -13.88 -0.72 -9.89
N LEU A 221 -13.02 0.29 -9.90
CA LEU A 221 -12.31 0.74 -11.10
C LEU A 221 -10.83 0.40 -10.93
N GLN A 222 -10.34 -0.56 -11.68
CA GLN A 222 -8.94 -1.01 -11.63
C GLN A 222 -8.50 -1.56 -13.00
N SER A 223 -7.21 -1.84 -13.16
CA SER A 223 -6.73 -2.59 -14.32
C SER A 223 -6.53 -4.05 -13.94
N LEU A 224 -7.15 -4.99 -14.67
CA LEU A 224 -6.93 -6.42 -14.49
C LEU A 224 -5.82 -6.99 -15.38
N THR A 225 -5.23 -6.18 -16.25
CA THR A 225 -4.24 -6.69 -17.19
C THR A 225 -2.86 -6.72 -16.55
N SER A 226 -2.11 -7.79 -16.83
CA SER A 226 -0.68 -7.88 -16.51
C SER A 226 0.19 -6.81 -17.19
N GLU A 227 -0.41 -5.99 -18.07
CA GLU A 227 0.24 -4.88 -18.78
C GLU A 227 0.30 -3.59 -17.94
N GLY A 228 -0.09 -3.66 -16.67
CA GLY A 228 -0.03 -2.55 -15.70
C GLY A 228 -1.31 -1.73 -15.68
N ASN A 229 -1.33 -0.69 -14.82
CA ASN A 229 -2.54 0.08 -14.50
C ASN A 229 -3.22 0.77 -15.71
N ARG A 230 -2.61 0.78 -16.89
CA ARG A 230 -2.99 1.62 -18.03
C ARG A 230 -4.38 1.32 -18.63
N TRP A 231 -4.96 0.15 -18.43
CA TRP A 231 -6.25 -0.22 -19.04
C TRP A 231 -7.31 -0.36 -17.94
N PRO A 232 -7.99 0.75 -17.56
CA PRO A 232 -9.01 0.69 -16.54
C PRO A 232 -10.27 -0.01 -17.06
N GLU A 233 -10.86 -0.83 -16.23
CA GLU A 233 -12.20 -1.40 -16.41
C GLU A 233 -13.00 -1.16 -15.15
N LEU A 234 -14.31 -0.92 -15.30
CA LEU A 234 -15.23 -0.73 -14.18
C LEU A 234 -16.05 -2.00 -13.94
N TRP A 235 -16.04 -2.52 -12.72
CA TRP A 235 -16.97 -3.54 -12.25
C TRP A 235 -17.96 -2.94 -11.27
N VAL A 236 -19.24 -3.25 -11.45
CA VAL A 236 -20.28 -2.95 -10.48
C VAL A 236 -21.06 -4.21 -10.16
N ALA A 237 -21.00 -4.65 -8.90
CA ALA A 237 -21.64 -5.88 -8.44
C ALA A 237 -22.72 -5.65 -7.39
N HIS A 238 -23.49 -6.70 -7.13
CA HIS A 238 -24.60 -6.71 -6.18
C HIS A 238 -25.73 -5.72 -6.51
N LEU A 239 -25.92 -5.40 -7.79
CA LEU A 239 -27.03 -4.57 -8.22
C LEU A 239 -28.34 -5.37 -8.22
N THR A 240 -29.46 -4.68 -8.02
CA THR A 240 -30.78 -5.14 -8.46
C THR A 240 -30.94 -4.92 -9.98
N GLU A 241 -31.93 -5.56 -10.61
CA GLU A 241 -32.21 -5.36 -12.03
C GLU A 241 -32.51 -3.89 -12.38
N GLU A 242 -33.24 -3.20 -11.50
CA GLU A 242 -33.59 -1.79 -11.68
C GLU A 242 -32.35 -0.88 -11.57
N GLN A 243 -31.48 -1.15 -10.58
CA GLN A 243 -30.21 -0.43 -10.43
C GLN A 243 -29.30 -0.67 -11.64
N ARG A 244 -29.18 -1.92 -12.12
CA ARG A 244 -28.40 -2.24 -13.33
C ARG A 244 -28.87 -1.42 -14.53
N ALA A 245 -30.18 -1.34 -14.78
CA ALA A 245 -30.69 -0.57 -15.92
C ALA A 245 -30.36 0.94 -15.80
N ARG A 246 -30.41 1.51 -14.59
CA ARG A 246 -30.03 2.90 -14.35
C ARG A 246 -28.52 3.12 -14.51
N VAL A 247 -27.70 2.25 -13.93
CA VAL A 247 -26.23 2.34 -14.02
C VAL A 247 -25.76 2.16 -15.46
N ASP A 248 -26.32 1.18 -16.20
CA ASP A 248 -26.03 0.98 -17.62
C ASP A 248 -26.36 2.24 -18.44
N ALA A 249 -27.55 2.83 -18.25
CA ALA A 249 -27.94 4.05 -18.93
C ALA A 249 -27.04 5.25 -18.58
N GLN A 250 -26.61 5.38 -17.32
CA GLN A 250 -25.69 6.41 -16.89
C GLN A 250 -24.31 6.25 -17.53
N LEU A 251 -23.76 5.04 -17.55
CA LEU A 251 -22.44 4.76 -18.11
C LEU A 251 -22.41 4.92 -19.63
N ARG A 252 -23.52 4.64 -20.31
CA ARG A 252 -23.68 4.84 -21.76
C ARG A 252 -24.04 6.28 -22.16
N ASP A 253 -24.18 7.21 -21.22
CA ASP A 253 -24.48 8.60 -21.53
C ASP A 253 -23.40 9.18 -22.46
N PRO A 254 -23.75 9.76 -23.63
CA PRO A 254 -22.77 10.36 -24.55
C PRO A 254 -21.88 11.43 -23.93
N ALA A 255 -22.26 12.03 -22.79
CA ALA A 255 -21.41 12.93 -22.02
C ALA A 255 -20.13 12.25 -21.49
N LEU A 256 -20.09 10.91 -21.43
CA LEU A 256 -18.94 10.11 -21.04
C LEU A 256 -18.14 9.57 -22.24
N ALA A 257 -18.43 10.00 -23.47
CA ALA A 257 -17.69 9.52 -24.66
C ALA A 257 -16.20 9.93 -24.63
N ASP A 258 -15.87 11.03 -23.95
CA ASP A 258 -14.49 11.50 -23.74
C ASP A 258 -13.96 11.10 -22.35
N ALA A 259 -14.47 10.00 -21.77
CA ALA A 259 -14.03 9.50 -20.47
C ALA A 259 -12.53 9.14 -20.45
N ASP A 260 -12.00 8.64 -21.57
CA ASP A 260 -10.57 8.45 -21.78
C ASP A 260 -10.00 9.62 -22.60
N PRO A 261 -9.10 10.44 -22.02
CA PRO A 261 -8.47 11.55 -22.75
C PRO A 261 -7.65 11.14 -23.98
N GLU A 262 -7.16 9.89 -24.06
CA GLU A 262 -6.48 9.33 -25.22
C GLU A 262 -7.47 8.78 -26.28
N GLY A 263 -8.77 8.73 -25.96
CA GLY A 263 -9.86 8.37 -26.89
C GLY A 263 -10.12 6.87 -27.02
N TYR A 264 -9.62 6.05 -26.11
CA TYR A 264 -9.95 4.62 -26.04
C TYR A 264 -11.28 4.38 -25.33
N SER A 265 -11.96 3.28 -25.67
CA SER A 265 -13.16 2.87 -24.93
C SER A 265 -12.79 2.40 -23.53
N ILE A 266 -13.54 2.84 -22.51
CA ILE A 266 -13.44 2.31 -21.15
C ILE A 266 -14.52 1.24 -20.96
N PRO A 267 -14.15 -0.05 -20.80
CA PRO A 267 -15.12 -1.11 -20.60
C PRO A 267 -15.74 -1.07 -19.19
N PHE A 268 -16.97 -1.56 -19.09
CA PHE A 268 -17.62 -1.85 -17.82
C PHE A 268 -18.35 -3.19 -17.83
N GLN A 269 -18.47 -3.78 -16.65
CA GLN A 269 -19.26 -4.97 -16.36
C GLN A 269 -20.19 -4.70 -15.17
N LEU A 270 -21.48 -5.02 -15.34
CA LEU A 270 -22.49 -4.92 -14.29
C LEU A 270 -22.99 -6.32 -13.94
N SER A 271 -23.15 -6.61 -12.65
CA SER A 271 -23.70 -7.89 -12.19
C SER A 271 -24.90 -7.73 -11.26
N VAL A 272 -25.89 -8.58 -11.47
CA VAL A 272 -27.09 -8.73 -10.64
C VAL A 272 -27.10 -10.13 -10.05
N LEU A 273 -27.43 -10.27 -8.76
CA LEU A 273 -27.58 -11.59 -8.16
C LEU A 273 -28.97 -12.15 -8.47
N GLY A 274 -29.04 -13.03 -9.47
CA GLY A 274 -30.26 -13.73 -9.87
C GLY A 274 -30.48 -15.06 -9.14
N PRO A 275 -31.65 -15.69 -9.31
CA PRO A 275 -31.98 -16.98 -8.69
C PRO A 275 -31.09 -18.14 -9.14
N ASN A 276 -30.37 -17.99 -10.26
CA ASN A 276 -29.49 -19.00 -10.85
C ASN A 276 -28.00 -18.65 -10.78
N GLY A 277 -27.63 -17.61 -10.01
CA GLY A 277 -26.28 -17.06 -9.95
C GLY A 277 -26.19 -15.65 -10.53
N PRO A 278 -24.97 -15.10 -10.65
CA PRO A 278 -24.76 -13.75 -11.15
C PRO A 278 -25.10 -13.64 -12.64
N GLU A 279 -25.94 -12.68 -12.98
CA GLU A 279 -26.22 -12.29 -14.36
C GLU A 279 -25.37 -11.08 -14.72
N LEU A 280 -24.60 -11.20 -15.81
CA LEU A 280 -23.63 -10.20 -16.23
C LEU A 280 -24.12 -9.43 -17.46
N SER A 281 -23.78 -8.15 -17.52
CA SER A 281 -23.91 -7.31 -18.72
C SER A 281 -22.66 -6.47 -18.91
N TRP A 282 -22.32 -6.15 -20.16
CA TRP A 282 -21.11 -5.42 -20.53
C TRP A 282 -21.44 -4.22 -21.41
N GLY A 283 -20.57 -3.23 -21.38
CA GLY A 283 -20.65 -2.06 -22.25
C GLY A 283 -19.37 -1.23 -22.18
N THR A 284 -19.44 -0.05 -22.79
CA THR A 284 -18.36 0.94 -22.78
C THR A 284 -18.93 2.30 -22.38
N PHE A 285 -18.09 3.11 -21.74
CA PHE A 285 -18.46 4.47 -21.37
C PHE A 285 -18.85 5.26 -22.63
N GLY A 286 -19.98 5.98 -22.56
CA GLY A 286 -20.50 6.79 -23.66
C GLY A 286 -20.80 6.04 -24.97
N ASP A 287 -20.96 4.70 -24.91
CA ASP A 287 -21.13 3.84 -26.09
C ASP A 287 -19.98 3.98 -27.13
N VAL A 288 -18.77 4.34 -26.67
CA VAL A 288 -17.59 4.38 -27.54
C VAL A 288 -17.27 2.97 -28.04
N PRO A 289 -17.19 2.73 -29.36
CA PRO A 289 -16.87 1.41 -29.90
C PRO A 289 -15.51 0.92 -29.42
N ASP A 290 -15.43 -0.35 -29.03
CA ASP A 290 -14.15 -0.98 -28.71
C ASP A 290 -13.32 -1.12 -30.00
N THR A 291 -12.23 -0.34 -30.09
CA THR A 291 -11.32 -0.36 -31.24
C THR A 291 -10.14 -1.32 -31.06
N SER A 292 -10.14 -2.13 -30.01
CA SER A 292 -9.01 -3.02 -29.64
C SER A 292 -8.94 -4.32 -30.45
N SER A 293 -9.71 -4.43 -31.53
CA SER A 293 -9.77 -5.61 -32.42
C SER A 293 -8.73 -5.61 -33.54
#